data_AF-A0A5Q8CRH7-F1
#
_entry.id   AF-A0A5Q8CRH7-F1
#
_cell.length_a   1.000
_cell.length_b   1.000
_cell.length_c   1.000
_cell.angle_alpha   90.00
_cell.angle_beta   90.00
_cell.angle_gamma   90.00
#
_symmetry.space_group_name_H-M   'P 1'
#
loop_
_entity.id
_entity.type
_entity.pdbx_description
1 polymer ?
#
loop_
_entity_poly.entity_id
_entity_poly.type
_entity_poly.pdbx_seq_one_letter_code
_entity_poly.pdbx_strand_id
1 'polypeptide(L)' 'MAETSKADGGRLTTHVLDTATGRPAKGLSIGLFRLEGQARTHLKTVTTNDDGRCDAPLLAGADFRTGEYE' A
#
# COMPACT_ATOMS: atom_id res chain seq x y z
N MET A 1 11.19 11.50 -21.58
CA MET A 1 12.09 11.08 -20.50
C MET A 1 11.31 11.25 -19.21
N ALA A 2 10.79 10.16 -18.64
CA ALA A 2 10.07 10.20 -17.37
C ALA A 2 11.06 9.76 -16.29
N GLU A 3 11.51 10.70 -15.47
CA GLU A 3 12.36 10.42 -14.31
C GLU A 3 11.52 9.66 -13.28
N THR A 4 11.72 8.33 -13.20
CA THR A 4 11.36 7.59 -12.01
C THR A 4 12.38 7.97 -10.94
N SER A 5 11.99 8.89 -10.05
CA SER A 5 12.81 9.22 -8.87
C SER A 5 13.06 7.93 -8.08
N LYS A 6 14.33 7.53 -8.05
CA LYS A 6 14.84 6.48 -7.17
C LYS A 6 14.66 7.01 -5.75
N ALA A 7 13.60 6.56 -5.07
CA ALA A 7 13.36 6.94 -3.69
C ALA A 7 14.49 6.39 -2.81
N ASP A 8 15.37 7.27 -2.32
CA ASP A 8 16.31 6.96 -1.26
C ASP A 8 15.52 6.72 0.05
N GLY A 9 14.99 5.51 0.22
CA GLY A 9 14.21 5.11 1.39
C GLY A 9 13.44 3.80 1.23
N GLY A 10 12.95 3.26 2.36
CA GLY A 10 12.15 2.03 2.37
C GLY A 10 10.80 2.18 1.66
N ARG A 11 10.12 1.05 1.43
CA ARG A 11 8.80 1.01 0.81
C ARG A 11 7.87 0.00 1.49
N LEU A 12 6.59 0.34 1.55
CA LEU A 12 5.51 -0.55 1.98
C LEU A 12 4.69 -0.97 0.76
N THR A 13 4.55 -2.28 0.54
CA THR A 13 3.79 -2.87 -0.58
C THR A 13 2.90 -3.98 -0.06
N THR A 14 1.79 -4.26 -0.77
CA THR A 14 0.88 -5.36 -0.45
C THR A 14 0.65 -6.26 -1.68
N HIS A 15 0.26 -7.50 -1.43
CA HIS A 15 -0.19 -8.46 -2.43
C HIS A 15 -1.29 -9.31 -1.81
N VAL A 16 -2.44 -9.37 -2.46
CA VAL A 16 -3.62 -10.03 -1.93
C VAL A 16 -4.03 -11.18 -2.85
N LEU A 17 -4.18 -12.37 -2.26
CA LEU A 17 -4.61 -13.59 -2.92
C LEU A 17 -5.98 -14.01 -2.38
N ASP A 18 -6.93 -14.27 -3.27
CA ASP A 18 -8.18 -14.96 -2.92
C ASP A 18 -7.92 -16.47 -2.87
N THR A 19 -7.96 -17.05 -1.67
CA THR A 19 -7.71 -18.48 -1.45
C THR A 19 -8.89 -19.36 -1.82
N ALA A 20 -10.10 -18.82 -1.98
CA ALA A 20 -11.26 -19.60 -2.42
C ALA A 20 -11.17 -19.93 -3.91
N THR A 21 -10.64 -19.00 -4.72
CA THR A 21 -10.46 -19.19 -6.17
C THR A 21 -9.02 -19.48 -6.58
N GLY A 22 -8.06 -19.31 -5.68
CA GLY A 22 -6.63 -19.48 -5.94
C GLY A 22 -6.06 -18.42 -6.90
N ARG A 23 -6.66 -17.22 -6.94
CA ARG A 23 -6.33 -16.15 -7.89
C ARG A 23 -6.01 -14.85 -7.16
N PRO A 24 -5.23 -13.94 -7.77
CA PRO A 24 -5.04 -12.61 -7.21
C PRO A 24 -6.37 -11.89 -7.01
N ALA A 25 -6.52 -11.23 -5.87
CA ALA A 25 -7.74 -10.51 -5.53
C ALA A 25 -7.76 -9.16 -6.25
N LYS A 26 -8.21 -9.14 -7.51
CA LYS A 26 -8.37 -7.92 -8.33
C LYS A 26 -9.54 -7.06 -7.84
N GLY A 27 -9.36 -5.74 -7.85
CA GLY A 27 -10.45 -4.79 -7.58
C GLY A 27 -10.79 -4.62 -6.10
N LEU A 28 -9.96 -5.13 -5.19
CA LEU A 28 -10.14 -5.00 -3.75
C LEU A 28 -9.75 -3.59 -3.30
N SER A 29 -10.65 -2.91 -2.59
CA SER A 29 -10.38 -1.62 -1.96
C SER A 29 -9.63 -1.81 -0.64
N ILE A 30 -8.53 -1.10 -0.47
CA ILE A 30 -7.68 -1.13 0.73
C ILE A 30 -7.53 0.29 1.25
N GLY A 31 -7.91 0.53 2.50
CA GLY A 31 -7.63 1.78 3.20
C GLY A 31 -6.40 1.63 4.08
N LEU A 32 -5.43 2.54 3.95
CA LEU A 32 -4.24 2.60 4.80
C LEU A 32 -4.36 3.75 5.79
N PHE A 33 -4.05 3.47 7.04
CA PHE A 33 -4.10 4.42 8.15
C PHE A 33 -2.80 4.41 8.95
N ARG A 34 -2.46 5.54 9.55
CA ARG A 34 -1.43 5.65 10.59
C ARG A 34 -2.09 5.69 11.95
N LEU A 35 -1.52 4.97 12.91
CA LEU A 35 -1.99 4.94 14.28
C LEU A 35 -1.05 5.76 15.18
N GLU A 36 -1.62 6.66 15.97
CA GLU A 36 -0.91 7.51 16.93
C GLU A 36 -1.67 7.49 18.28
N GLY A 37 -1.35 6.52 19.13
CA GLY A 37 -2.10 6.26 20.36
C GLY A 37 -3.52 5.79 20.06
N GLN A 38 -4.52 6.60 20.40
CA GLN A 38 -5.93 6.32 20.08
C GLN A 38 -6.39 6.99 18.77
N ALA A 39 -5.54 7.82 18.15
CA ALA A 39 -5.87 8.50 16.91
C ALA A 39 -5.57 7.61 15.70
N ARG A 40 -6.50 7.59 14.74
CA ARG A 40 -6.35 6.90 13.46
C ARG A 40 -6.46 7.91 12.32
N THR A 41 -5.37 8.10 11.59
CA THR A 41 -5.28 9.05 10.48
C THR A 41 -5.30 8.30 9.15
N HIS A 42 -6.31 8.56 8.31
CA HIS A 42 -6.36 7.98 6.97
C HIS A 42 -5.25 8.57 6.10
N LEU A 43 -4.47 7.71 5.45
CA LEU A 43 -3.37 8.12 4.57
C LEU A 43 -3.79 8.04 3.10
N LYS A 44 -4.41 6.92 2.69
CA LYS A 44 -4.90 6.72 1.32
C LYS A 44 -5.83 5.52 1.21
N THR A 45 -6.60 5.51 0.13
CA THR A 45 -7.33 4.32 -0.34
C THR A 45 -6.78 3.93 -1.70
N VAL A 46 -6.54 2.64 -1.90
CA VAL A 46 -6.05 2.08 -3.17
C VAL A 46 -6.92 0.90 -3.58
N THR A 47 -6.80 0.52 -4.86
CA THR A 47 -7.47 -0.65 -5.40
C THR A 47 -6.44 -1.59 -6.01
N THR A 48 -6.59 -2.89 -5.77
CA THR A 48 -5.69 -3.89 -6.34
C THR A 48 -5.88 -4.07 -7.85
N ASN A 49 -4.78 -4.23 -8.57
CA ASN A 49 -4.72 -4.52 -9.98
C ASN A 49 -4.93 -6.03 -10.27
N ASP A 50 -4.74 -6.43 -11.53
CA ASP A 50 -4.99 -7.79 -12.01
C ASP A 50 -4.03 -8.84 -11.41
N ASP A 51 -2.91 -8.40 -10.83
CA ASP A 51 -1.96 -9.22 -10.07
C ASP A 51 -2.23 -9.15 -8.56
N GLY A 52 -3.36 -8.60 -8.11
CA GLY A 52 -3.69 -8.49 -6.68
C GLY A 52 -2.77 -7.55 -5.90
N ARG A 53 -2.01 -6.69 -6.59
CA ARG A 53 -1.08 -5.70 -6.03
C ARG A 53 -1.58 -4.29 -6.26
N CYS A 54 -0.87 -3.28 -5.77
CA CYS A 54 -1.08 -1.89 -6.17
C CYS A 54 -0.04 -1.50 -7.24
N ASP A 55 -0.42 -0.65 -8.20
CA ASP A 55 0.48 -0.19 -9.27
C ASP A 55 1.68 0.62 -8.74
N ALA A 56 1.54 1.20 -7.54
CA ALA A 56 2.60 1.88 -6.81
C ALA A 56 2.67 1.37 -5.36
N PRO A 57 3.82 1.54 -4.68
CA PRO A 57 3.91 1.28 -3.24
C PRO A 57 2.87 2.08 -2.45
N LEU A 58 2.39 1.49 -1.36
CA LEU A 58 1.46 2.15 -0.44
C LEU A 58 2.13 3.37 0.22
N LEU A 59 3.39 3.22 0.63
CA LEU A 59 4.26 4.30 1.12
C LEU A 59 5.66 4.07 0.57
N ALA A 60 6.41 5.16 0.34
CA ALA A 60 7.80 5.10 -0.09
C ALA A 60 8.58 6.33 0.40
N GLY A 61 9.90 6.20 0.55
CA GLY A 61 10.78 7.33 0.88
C GLY A 61 10.36 8.03 2.17
N ALA A 62 10.24 9.36 2.12
CA ALA A 62 9.89 10.19 3.28
C ALA A 62 8.46 9.98 3.82
N ASP A 63 7.57 9.36 3.04
CA ASP A 63 6.21 9.02 3.47
C ASP A 63 6.18 7.74 4.31
N PHE A 64 7.19 6.87 4.16
CA PHE A 64 7.29 5.64 4.94
C PHE A 64 8.13 5.87 6.20
N ARG A 65 7.44 6.29 7.27
CA ARG A 65 8.06 6.61 8.56
C ARG A 65 7.84 5.49 9.57
N THR A 66 8.73 5.34 10.54
CA THR A 66 8.52 4.43 11.68
C THR A 66 7.21 4.78 12.42
N GLY A 67 6.49 3.76 12.86
CA GLY A 67 5.22 3.87 13.57
C GLY A 67 4.33 2.66 13.30
N GLU A 68 3.09 2.76 13.76
CA GLU A 68 2.06 1.73 13.57
C GLU A 68 1.11 2.13 12.45
N TYR A 69 0.69 1.13 11.67
CA TYR A 69 -0.19 1.29 10.52
C TYR A 69 -1.27 0.22 10.52
N GLU A 70 -2.43 0.55 9.97
CA GLU A 70 -3.56 -0.36 9.75
C GLU A 70 -4.04 -0.29 8.31
#